data_AF-A0A662W604-F1
#
_entry.id   AF-A0A662W604-F1
#
_cell.length_a   1.000
_cell.length_b   1.000
_cell.length_c   1.000
_cell.angle_alpha   90.00
_cell.angle_beta   90.00
_cell.angle_gamma   90.00
#
_symmetry.space_group_name_H-M   'P 1'
#
loop_
_entity.id
_entity.type
_entity.pdbx_description
1 polymer ?
#
loop_
_entity_poly.entity_id
_entity_poly.type
_entity_poly.pdbx_seq_one_letter_code
_entity_poly.pdbx_strand_id
1 'polypeptide(L)'
;MKEIEEKCLKTLLKIPESIYEQMKDGRIPEIEIATRTKQNIEFDEQSEVWVYGDRKSVRSAKSVKGAYQLLRMAYVIGFLKDQLHNNKSSTLRELYYISENWGIAKFNEQPESDRLIEDLEIITYFQREHFHIRPEEDGATVVGPIRIREETRRGFREIHCQEDVGEGGYQIPVNVDKIEFLDHDAKFVIAIETGGMRDRLIENGFDEKFNAIIVHLKGQPARSTRRLLRR
;
A
#
# COMPACT_ATOMS: atom_id res chain seq x y z
N MET A 1 -8.51 15.80 7.14
CA MET A 1 -7.46 14.80 6.86
C MET A 1 -7.51 13.82 8.01
N LYS A 2 -7.43 12.51 7.79
CA LYS A 2 -7.47 11.53 8.89
C LYS A 2 -6.21 11.67 9.75
N GLU A 3 -6.28 11.34 11.04
CA GLU A 3 -5.12 11.48 11.97
C GLU A 3 -3.86 10.75 11.46
N ILE A 4 -4.04 9.58 10.83
CA ILE A 4 -2.97 8.80 10.20
C ILE A 4 -2.38 9.53 9.00
N GLU A 5 -3.22 10.14 8.15
CA GLU A 5 -2.77 10.90 6.97
C GLU A 5 -1.98 12.14 7.38
N GLU A 6 -2.37 12.82 8.48
CA GLU A 6 -1.60 13.96 9.01
C GLU A 6 -0.25 13.54 9.57
N LYS A 7 -0.19 12.41 10.30
CA LYS A 7 1.07 11.83 10.80
C LYS A 7 1.98 11.40 9.64
N CYS A 8 1.39 10.79 8.62
CA CYS A 8 2.05 10.39 7.39
C CYS A 8 2.65 11.61 6.66
N LEU A 9 1.85 12.65 6.43
CA LEU A 9 2.29 13.89 5.79
C LEU A 9 3.42 14.57 6.57
N LYS A 10 3.29 14.68 7.90
CA LYS A 10 4.36 15.23 8.76
C LYS A 10 5.65 14.45 8.62
N THR A 11 5.58 13.12 8.56
CA THR A 11 6.76 12.25 8.43
C THR A 11 7.39 12.37 7.05
N LEU A 12 6.59 12.45 5.98
CA LEU A 12 7.07 12.71 4.62
C LEU A 12 7.82 14.04 4.52
N LEU A 13 7.30 15.11 5.14
CA LEU A 13 7.89 16.45 5.07
C LEU A 13 9.20 16.60 5.85
N LYS A 14 9.46 15.75 6.85
CA LYS A 14 10.75 15.71 7.55
C LYS A 14 11.91 15.34 6.62
N ILE A 15 11.64 14.58 5.55
CA ILE A 15 12.67 14.16 4.60
C ILE A 15 13.26 15.37 3.85
N PRO A 16 12.48 16.19 3.09
CA PRO A 16 13.02 17.37 2.43
C PRO A 16 13.48 18.44 3.42
N GLU A 17 12.89 18.53 4.62
CA GLU A 17 13.37 19.41 5.70
C GLU A 17 14.80 19.03 6.13
N SER A 18 15.08 17.74 6.32
CA SER A 18 16.43 17.24 6.60
C SER A 18 17.41 17.55 5.46
N ILE A 19 17.01 17.33 4.20
CA ILE A 19 17.83 17.71 3.03
C ILE A 19 18.13 19.22 3.04
N TYR A 20 17.12 20.05 3.34
CA TYR A 20 17.24 21.51 3.37
C TYR A 20 18.20 21.99 4.46
N GLU A 21 18.06 21.52 5.70
CA GLU A 21 18.96 21.90 6.79
C GLU A 21 20.40 21.45 6.52
N GLN A 22 20.60 20.26 5.92
CA GLN A 22 21.95 19.84 5.48
C GLN A 22 22.56 20.81 4.46
N MET A 23 21.78 21.26 3.46
CA MET A 23 22.26 22.25 2.48
C MET A 23 22.58 23.60 3.12
N LYS A 24 21.70 24.07 4.02
CA LYS A 24 21.84 25.34 4.74
C LYS A 24 23.09 25.36 5.61
N ASP A 25 23.44 24.23 6.22
CA ASP A 25 24.68 24.03 6.98
C ASP A 25 25.93 23.89 6.11
N GLY A 26 25.80 23.95 4.77
CA GLY A 26 26.91 23.75 3.82
C GLY A 26 27.38 22.29 3.73
N ARG A 27 26.59 21.34 4.25
CA ARG A 27 26.87 19.89 4.14
C ARG A 27 26.30 19.34 2.84
N ILE A 28 26.94 18.29 2.31
CA ILE A 28 26.43 17.58 1.14
C ILE A 28 25.19 16.79 1.58
N PRO A 29 24.03 16.99 0.95
CA PRO A 29 22.81 16.30 1.37
C PRO A 29 22.91 14.79 1.20
N GLU A 30 22.47 14.07 2.22
CA GLU A 30 22.38 12.63 2.23
C GLU A 30 21.17 12.10 3.00
N ILE A 31 20.69 10.94 2.57
CA ILE A 31 19.62 10.19 3.22
C ILE A 31 20.09 8.75 3.43
N GLU A 32 19.89 8.23 4.64
CA GLU A 32 20.07 6.81 4.95
C GLU A 32 18.80 6.02 4.68
N ILE A 33 18.93 4.90 3.97
CA ILE A 33 17.81 4.01 3.63
C ILE A 33 18.24 2.57 3.92
N ALA A 34 17.37 1.75 4.50
CA ALA A 34 17.65 0.32 4.68
C ALA A 34 17.91 -0.36 3.33
N THR A 35 18.88 -1.28 3.30
CA THR A 35 19.31 -1.92 2.06
C THR A 35 18.34 -3.03 1.66
N ARG A 36 17.84 -2.98 0.42
CA ARG A 36 16.93 -3.99 -0.16
C ARG A 36 17.68 -5.15 -0.82
N THR A 37 18.51 -5.87 -0.05
CA THR A 37 19.23 -7.06 -0.56
C THR A 37 18.83 -8.31 0.22
N LYS A 38 18.88 -9.49 -0.42
CA LYS A 38 18.60 -10.78 0.25
C LYS A 38 19.45 -11.02 1.49
N GLN A 39 20.63 -10.41 1.55
CA GLN A 39 21.56 -10.49 2.67
C GLN A 39 21.21 -9.55 3.83
N ASN A 40 20.20 -8.70 3.67
CA ASN A 40 19.71 -7.77 4.68
C ASN A 40 18.27 -8.11 5.10
N ILE A 41 17.90 -9.38 4.98
CA ILE A 41 16.60 -9.89 5.42
C ILE A 41 16.89 -10.90 6.53
N GLU A 42 16.30 -10.67 7.69
CA GLU A 42 16.50 -11.45 8.91
C GLU A 42 15.15 -11.97 9.40
N PHE A 43 15.13 -13.19 9.93
CA PHE A 43 13.90 -13.75 10.49
C PHE A 43 13.76 -13.24 11.92
N ASP A 44 12.69 -12.50 12.19
CA ASP A 44 12.36 -12.07 13.54
C ASP A 44 11.57 -13.18 14.23
N GLU A 45 12.22 -13.86 15.19
CA GLU A 45 11.64 -14.96 15.96
C GLU A 45 10.46 -14.52 16.83
N GLN A 46 10.35 -13.24 17.21
CA GLN A 46 9.25 -12.76 18.05
C GLN A 46 7.98 -12.53 17.24
N SER A 47 8.13 -11.96 16.05
CA SER A 47 6.99 -11.65 15.18
C SER A 47 6.73 -12.73 14.13
N GLU A 48 7.56 -13.77 14.08
CA GLU A 48 7.54 -14.89 13.12
C GLU A 48 7.51 -14.43 11.65
N VAL A 49 8.08 -13.26 11.38
CA VAL A 49 8.14 -12.68 10.04
C VAL A 49 9.55 -12.26 9.67
N TRP A 50 9.81 -12.22 8.36
CA TRP A 50 11.06 -11.71 7.83
C TRP A 50 11.05 -10.18 7.82
N VAL A 51 12.06 -9.58 8.44
CA VAL A 51 12.24 -8.12 8.57
C VAL A 51 13.54 -7.67 7.90
N TYR A 52 13.68 -6.37 7.68
CA TYR A 52 14.96 -5.80 7.23
C TYR A 52 15.95 -5.78 8.39
N GLY A 53 17.17 -6.25 8.14
CA GLY A 53 18.29 -6.13 9.07
C GLY A 53 18.91 -4.72 9.08
N ASP A 54 20.00 -4.57 9.83
CA ASP A 54 20.59 -3.28 10.16
C ASP A 54 21.37 -2.60 9.02
N ARG A 55 21.56 -3.25 7.86
CA ARG A 55 22.39 -2.68 6.79
C ARG A 55 21.68 -1.52 6.12
N LYS A 56 22.25 -0.32 6.28
CA LYS A 56 21.79 0.89 5.59
C LYS A 56 22.67 1.25 4.40
N SER A 57 22.08 1.96 3.45
CA SER A 57 22.69 2.50 2.26
C SER A 57 22.47 4.00 2.24
N VAL A 58 23.55 4.77 2.02
CA VAL A 58 23.50 6.22 1.97
C VAL A 58 23.27 6.68 0.53
N ARG A 59 22.27 7.53 0.33
CA ARG A 59 22.01 8.25 -0.93
C ARG A 59 22.50 9.67 -0.77
N SER A 60 23.66 9.98 -1.35
CA SER A 60 24.31 11.29 -1.21
C SER A 60 24.34 12.05 -2.53
N ALA A 61 24.11 13.36 -2.47
CA ALA A 61 24.28 14.32 -3.56
C ALA A 61 25.75 14.49 -4.01
N LYS A 62 26.72 13.82 -3.36
CA LYS A 62 28.13 13.83 -3.78
C LYS A 62 28.34 13.31 -5.20
N SER A 63 27.45 12.44 -5.67
CA SER A 63 27.46 11.92 -7.04
C SER A 63 26.28 12.47 -7.83
N VAL A 64 26.47 12.63 -9.15
CA VAL A 64 25.41 13.08 -10.07
C VAL A 64 24.16 12.19 -9.96
N LYS A 65 24.35 10.87 -9.91
CA LYS A 65 23.26 9.90 -9.77
C LYS A 65 22.49 10.09 -8.45
N GLY A 66 23.20 10.27 -7.34
CA GLY A 66 22.58 10.49 -6.03
C GLY A 66 21.87 11.85 -5.95
N ALA A 67 22.41 12.89 -6.57
CA ALA A 67 21.76 14.20 -6.67
C ALA A 67 20.43 14.11 -7.43
N TYR A 68 20.39 13.41 -8.58
CA TYR A 68 19.14 13.16 -9.30
C TYR A 68 18.13 12.35 -8.48
N GLN A 69 18.58 11.37 -7.70
CA GLN A 69 17.70 10.59 -6.82
C GLN A 69 17.08 11.44 -5.71
N LEU A 70 17.86 12.30 -5.05
CA LEU A 70 17.34 13.23 -4.04
C LEU A 70 16.39 14.26 -4.65
N LEU A 71 16.71 14.77 -5.85
CA LEU A 71 15.83 15.66 -6.60
C LEU A 71 14.47 15.00 -6.89
N ARG A 72 14.49 13.79 -7.50
CA ARG A 72 13.28 13.01 -7.77
C ARG A 72 12.49 12.74 -6.50
N MET A 73 13.17 12.43 -5.40
CA MET A 73 12.52 12.20 -4.11
C MET A 73 11.78 13.44 -3.62
N ALA A 74 12.40 14.62 -3.71
CA ALA A 74 11.73 15.87 -3.36
C ALA A 74 10.49 16.15 -4.22
N TYR A 75 10.57 15.89 -5.54
CA TYR A 75 9.42 16.03 -6.45
C TYR A 75 8.29 15.06 -6.11
N VAL A 76 8.59 13.79 -5.85
CA VAL A 76 7.58 12.80 -5.44
C VAL A 76 6.94 13.20 -4.12
N ILE A 77 7.71 13.64 -3.12
CA ILE A 77 7.15 14.08 -1.84
C ILE A 77 6.23 15.30 -2.04
N GLY A 78 6.62 16.25 -2.88
CA GLY A 78 5.77 17.38 -3.27
C GLY A 78 4.46 16.92 -3.92
N PHE A 79 4.53 15.98 -4.86
CA PHE A 79 3.36 15.39 -5.49
C PHE A 79 2.44 14.68 -4.46
N LEU A 80 3.00 13.85 -3.58
CA LEU A 80 2.24 13.13 -2.55
C LEU A 80 1.57 14.10 -1.56
N LYS A 81 2.27 15.18 -1.18
CA LYS A 81 1.70 16.26 -0.37
C LYS A 81 0.45 16.85 -1.03
N ASP A 82 0.52 17.19 -2.32
CA ASP A 82 -0.62 17.76 -3.04
C ASP A 82 -1.77 16.76 -3.19
N GLN A 83 -1.47 15.48 -3.39
CA GLN A 83 -2.48 14.41 -3.43
C GLN A 83 -3.22 14.29 -2.09
N LEU A 84 -2.50 14.28 -0.97
CA LEU A 84 -3.07 14.20 0.37
C LEU A 84 -3.92 15.42 0.70
N HIS A 85 -3.47 16.63 0.38
CA HIS A 85 -4.26 17.85 0.60
C HIS A 85 -5.54 17.90 -0.23
N ASN A 86 -5.48 17.46 -1.49
CA ASN A 86 -6.63 17.48 -2.39
C ASN A 86 -7.51 16.23 -2.28
N ASN A 87 -7.20 15.30 -1.38
CA ASN A 87 -7.86 14.00 -1.24
C ASN A 87 -7.97 13.23 -2.57
N LYS A 88 -6.92 13.33 -3.39
CA LYS A 88 -6.77 12.61 -4.66
C LYS A 88 -5.91 11.37 -4.45
N SER A 89 -6.00 10.43 -5.38
CA SER A 89 -5.25 9.18 -5.34
C SER A 89 -4.74 8.85 -6.73
N SER A 90 -3.55 8.27 -6.81
CA SER A 90 -2.93 7.90 -8.08
C SER A 90 -2.35 6.48 -8.06
N THR A 91 -2.17 5.88 -9.22
CA THR A 91 -1.42 4.62 -9.37
C THR A 91 0.07 4.89 -9.54
N LEU A 92 0.88 3.82 -9.44
CA LEU A 92 2.32 3.90 -9.74
C LEU A 92 2.59 4.28 -11.20
N ARG A 93 1.79 3.80 -12.16
CA ARG A 93 1.92 4.21 -13.57
C ARG A 93 1.53 5.67 -13.78
N GLU A 94 0.47 6.13 -13.12
CA GLU A 94 0.09 7.55 -13.19
C GLU A 94 1.20 8.46 -12.65
N LEU A 95 1.83 8.09 -11.54
CA LEU A 95 3.02 8.79 -11.02
C LEU A 95 4.13 8.85 -12.07
N TYR A 96 4.42 7.74 -12.74
CA TYR A 96 5.41 7.68 -13.81
C TYR A 96 5.06 8.65 -14.96
N TYR A 97 3.82 8.64 -15.45
CA TYR A 97 3.39 9.55 -16.52
C TYR A 97 3.38 11.02 -16.11
N ILE A 98 2.98 11.34 -14.88
CA ILE A 98 3.01 12.71 -14.35
C ILE A 98 4.45 13.21 -14.28
N SER A 99 5.41 12.32 -13.99
CA SER A 99 6.82 12.67 -13.91
C SER A 99 7.43 13.16 -15.23
N GLU A 100 6.83 12.85 -16.38
CA GLU A 100 7.30 13.38 -17.68
C GLU A 100 7.26 14.92 -17.73
N ASN A 101 6.39 15.53 -16.93
CA ASN A 101 6.30 16.99 -16.79
C ASN A 101 7.33 17.59 -15.83
N TRP A 102 8.19 16.78 -15.18
CA TRP A 102 9.17 17.25 -14.19
C TRP A 102 10.53 17.59 -14.78
N GLY A 103 10.66 17.59 -16.12
CA GLY A 103 11.89 17.95 -16.82
C GLY A 103 13.06 17.04 -16.41
N ILE A 104 14.10 17.61 -15.81
CA ILE A 104 15.29 16.87 -15.36
C ILE A 104 14.99 15.84 -14.26
N ALA A 105 13.87 15.99 -13.55
CA ALA A 105 13.45 15.09 -12.49
C ALA A 105 12.51 13.98 -12.98
N LYS A 106 12.32 13.82 -14.29
CA LYS A 106 11.51 12.72 -14.83
C LYS A 106 12.12 11.35 -14.54
N PHE A 107 11.27 10.33 -14.44
CA PHE A 107 11.71 8.94 -14.43
C PHE A 107 12.01 8.48 -15.85
N ASN A 108 13.07 7.69 -16.01
CA ASN A 108 13.40 7.10 -17.31
C ASN A 108 12.66 5.78 -17.54
N GLU A 109 12.38 5.07 -16.46
CA GLU A 109 11.70 3.77 -16.48
C GLU A 109 10.78 3.65 -15.25
N GLN A 110 9.66 2.94 -15.40
CA GLN A 110 8.71 2.71 -14.31
C GLN A 110 9.34 2.12 -13.03
N PRO A 111 10.28 1.15 -13.10
CA PRO A 111 10.92 0.62 -11.90
C PRO A 111 11.68 1.65 -11.07
N GLU A 112 12.06 2.81 -11.63
CA GLU A 112 12.66 3.89 -10.84
C GLU A 112 11.64 4.55 -9.91
N SER A 113 10.41 4.74 -10.38
CA SER A 113 9.32 5.31 -9.58
C SER A 113 8.87 4.34 -8.49
N ASP A 114 8.73 3.05 -8.81
CA ASP A 114 8.38 1.99 -7.86
C ASP A 114 9.40 1.93 -6.73
N ARG A 115 10.70 1.91 -7.06
CA ARG A 115 11.78 1.84 -6.07
C ARG A 115 11.80 3.05 -5.15
N LEU A 116 11.43 4.24 -5.63
CA LEU A 116 11.41 5.46 -4.85
C LEU A 116 10.22 5.47 -3.88
N ILE A 117 9.04 5.04 -4.32
CA ILE A 117 7.89 4.87 -3.42
C ILE A 117 8.19 3.85 -2.32
N GLU A 118 8.83 2.72 -2.65
CA GLU A 118 9.29 1.76 -1.64
C GLU A 118 10.32 2.36 -0.67
N ASP A 119 11.25 3.19 -1.15
CA ASP A 119 12.19 3.89 -0.27
C ASP A 119 11.44 4.81 0.71
N LEU A 120 10.39 5.51 0.25
CA LEU A 120 9.54 6.31 1.13
C LEU A 120 8.76 5.46 2.14
N GLU A 121 8.27 4.27 1.75
CA GLU A 121 7.63 3.34 2.70
C GLU A 121 8.60 2.95 3.82
N ILE A 122 9.85 2.65 3.48
CA ILE A 122 10.89 2.25 4.44
C ILE A 122 11.28 3.42 5.36
N ILE A 123 11.52 4.61 4.80
CA ILE A 123 11.98 5.77 5.57
C ILE A 123 10.88 6.26 6.53
N THR A 124 9.63 6.24 6.09
CA THR A 124 8.52 6.80 6.86
C THR A 124 7.81 5.78 7.74
N TYR A 125 8.07 4.48 7.53
CA TYR A 125 7.33 3.36 8.14
C TYR A 125 5.82 3.34 7.84
N PHE A 126 5.38 4.11 6.83
CA PHE A 126 4.01 4.09 6.33
C PHE A 126 3.92 3.28 5.05
N GLN A 127 2.76 2.65 4.84
CA GLN A 127 2.51 1.92 3.61
C GLN A 127 2.07 2.89 2.51
N ARG A 128 2.32 2.56 1.24
CA ARG A 128 1.97 3.45 0.12
C ARG A 128 0.50 3.80 0.01
N GLU A 129 -0.38 2.94 0.50
CA GLU A 129 -1.81 3.21 0.55
C GLU A 129 -2.14 4.42 1.46
N HIS A 130 -1.31 4.70 2.48
CA HIS A 130 -1.39 5.91 3.31
C HIS A 130 -0.87 7.17 2.60
N PHE A 131 -0.16 7.03 1.49
CA PHE A 131 0.21 8.13 0.57
C PHE A 131 -0.83 8.34 -0.54
N HIS A 132 -1.98 7.66 -0.47
CA HIS A 132 -2.96 7.61 -1.56
C HIS A 132 -2.44 7.03 -2.88
N ILE A 133 -1.37 6.24 -2.83
CA ILE A 133 -0.90 5.46 -3.97
C ILE A 133 -1.65 4.12 -4.00
N ARG A 134 -2.32 3.85 -5.10
CA ARG A 134 -3.11 2.64 -5.32
C ARG A 134 -2.34 1.61 -6.15
N PRO A 135 -2.43 0.30 -5.83
CA PRO A 135 -2.02 -0.74 -6.74
C PRO A 135 -2.96 -0.75 -7.95
N GLU A 136 -2.45 -1.25 -9.08
CA GLU A 136 -3.23 -1.42 -10.30
C GLU A 136 -3.98 -2.75 -10.35
N GLU A 137 -3.58 -3.70 -9.51
CA GLU A 137 -4.23 -5.00 -9.42
C GLU A 137 -5.60 -4.88 -8.76
N ASP A 138 -6.60 -5.46 -9.41
CA ASP A 138 -7.94 -5.59 -8.84
C ASP A 138 -7.88 -6.55 -7.64
N GLY A 139 -8.49 -6.11 -6.53
CA GLY A 139 -8.59 -6.91 -5.32
C GLY A 139 -9.30 -8.26 -5.54
N ALA A 140 -8.99 -9.18 -4.63
CA ALA A 140 -9.77 -10.39 -4.41
C ALA A 140 -11.24 -10.07 -4.06
N THR A 141 -12.08 -11.10 -4.09
CA THR A 141 -13.47 -11.00 -3.64
C THR A 141 -13.69 -11.83 -2.39
N VAL A 142 -14.61 -11.39 -1.53
CA VAL A 142 -14.98 -12.02 -0.26
C VAL A 142 -16.46 -12.34 -0.29
N VAL A 143 -16.82 -13.56 0.11
CA VAL A 143 -18.20 -14.01 0.28
C VAL A 143 -18.31 -14.75 1.59
N GLY A 144 -19.35 -14.50 2.37
CA GLY A 144 -19.67 -15.27 3.56
C GLY A 144 -20.27 -14.43 4.70
N PRO A 145 -20.52 -15.05 5.86
CA PRO A 145 -21.30 -14.48 6.94
C PRO A 145 -20.49 -13.45 7.76
N ILE A 146 -20.21 -12.31 7.15
CA ILE A 146 -19.51 -11.18 7.75
C ILE A 146 -20.17 -9.86 7.34
N ARG A 147 -20.35 -8.96 8.31
CA ARG A 147 -20.83 -7.60 8.13
C ARG A 147 -19.68 -6.63 8.23
N ILE A 148 -19.52 -5.83 7.19
CA ILE A 148 -18.47 -4.83 7.10
C ILE A 148 -19.06 -3.44 6.90
N ARG A 149 -18.39 -2.44 7.47
CA ARG A 149 -18.64 -1.03 7.17
C ARG A 149 -17.49 -0.50 6.35
N GLU A 150 -17.77 -0.08 5.13
CA GLU A 150 -16.80 0.54 4.24
C GLU A 150 -17.00 2.07 4.18
N GLU A 151 -15.92 2.82 4.35
CA GLU A 151 -15.91 4.25 4.09
C GLU A 151 -15.69 4.55 2.61
N THR A 152 -16.78 4.78 1.89
CA THR A 152 -16.74 5.16 0.47
C THR A 152 -16.65 6.67 0.29
N ARG A 153 -16.36 7.12 -0.94
CA ARG A 153 -16.44 8.57 -1.29
C ARG A 153 -17.82 9.19 -1.06
N ARG A 154 -18.88 8.37 -1.00
CA ARG A 154 -20.27 8.81 -0.82
C ARG A 154 -20.76 8.68 0.62
N GLY A 155 -19.88 8.27 1.54
CA GLY A 155 -20.20 8.03 2.95
C GLY A 155 -19.97 6.58 3.38
N PHE A 156 -20.31 6.29 4.63
CA PHE A 156 -20.25 4.95 5.20
C PHE A 156 -21.35 4.08 4.62
N ARG A 157 -20.99 2.86 4.24
CA ARG A 157 -21.94 1.84 3.80
C ARG A 157 -21.70 0.56 4.57
N GLU A 158 -22.75 0.07 5.20
CA GLU A 158 -22.76 -1.27 5.80
C GLU A 158 -23.18 -2.27 4.74
N ILE A 159 -22.42 -3.36 4.65
CA ILE A 159 -22.58 -4.39 3.63
C ILE A 159 -22.42 -5.73 4.31
N HIS A 160 -23.43 -6.59 4.18
CA HIS A 160 -23.32 -7.99 4.48
C HIS A 160 -22.67 -8.71 3.29
N CYS A 161 -21.52 -9.35 3.48
CA CYS A 161 -20.79 -10.05 2.41
C CYS A 161 -21.43 -11.38 1.97
N GLN A 162 -22.71 -11.59 2.29
CA GLN A 162 -23.49 -12.76 1.91
C GLN A 162 -24.86 -12.34 1.38
N GLU A 163 -25.55 -11.45 2.11
CA GLU A 163 -26.91 -11.02 1.75
C GLU A 163 -26.92 -9.84 0.77
N ASP A 164 -25.98 -8.90 0.90
CA ASP A 164 -25.99 -7.63 0.15
C ASP A 164 -25.10 -7.66 -1.11
N VAL A 165 -24.43 -8.79 -1.38
CA VAL A 165 -23.53 -8.97 -2.51
C VAL A 165 -24.06 -10.04 -3.45
N GLY A 166 -23.98 -9.80 -4.76
CA GLY A 166 -24.32 -10.83 -5.75
C GLY A 166 -23.27 -11.94 -5.81
N GLU A 167 -23.40 -12.82 -6.80
CA GLU A 167 -22.46 -13.95 -7.04
C GLU A 167 -20.98 -13.51 -7.18
N GLY A 168 -20.74 -12.25 -7.56
CA GLY A 168 -19.42 -11.63 -7.61
C GLY A 168 -18.74 -11.39 -6.25
N GLY A 169 -19.51 -11.39 -5.16
CA GLY A 169 -19.04 -11.13 -3.80
C GLY A 169 -18.62 -9.67 -3.56
N TYR A 170 -18.20 -9.41 -2.33
CA TYR A 170 -17.64 -8.11 -1.95
C TYR A 170 -16.23 -7.97 -2.51
N GLN A 171 -15.99 -6.95 -3.33
CA GLN A 171 -14.64 -6.67 -3.85
C GLN A 171 -13.81 -5.94 -2.80
N ILE A 172 -12.65 -6.50 -2.44
CA ILE A 172 -11.77 -5.89 -1.44
C ILE A 172 -11.27 -4.55 -1.98
N PRO A 173 -11.50 -3.42 -1.28
CA PRO A 173 -10.99 -2.13 -1.67
C PRO A 173 -9.46 -2.10 -1.54
N VAL A 174 -8.85 -1.24 -2.34
CA VAL A 174 -7.39 -1.01 -2.33
C VAL A 174 -6.86 -0.71 -0.93
N ASN A 175 -7.56 0.16 -0.19
CA ASN A 175 -7.18 0.53 1.16
C ASN A 175 -8.09 -0.18 2.16
N VAL A 176 -7.61 -1.29 2.70
CA VAL A 176 -8.34 -2.09 3.69
C VAL A 176 -8.57 -1.37 5.00
N ASP A 177 -7.79 -0.32 5.33
CA ASP A 177 -7.98 0.46 6.57
C ASP A 177 -9.29 1.26 6.58
N LYS A 178 -9.96 1.36 5.42
CA LYS A 178 -11.31 1.94 5.30
C LYS A 178 -12.44 0.95 5.60
N ILE A 179 -12.08 -0.29 5.93
CA ILE A 179 -13.03 -1.34 6.30
C ILE A 179 -12.98 -1.55 7.82
N GLU A 180 -14.15 -1.47 8.43
CA GLU A 180 -14.43 -1.84 9.81
C GLU A 180 -15.24 -3.14 9.83
N PHE A 181 -14.79 -4.12 10.61
CA PHE A 181 -15.55 -5.35 10.83
C PHE A 181 -16.57 -5.10 11.93
N LEU A 182 -17.86 -5.30 11.63
CA LEU A 182 -18.94 -5.05 12.58
C LEU A 182 -19.32 -6.33 13.33
N ASP A 183 -19.57 -7.40 12.59
CA ASP A 183 -20.07 -8.66 13.13
C ASP A 183 -19.77 -9.83 12.18
N HIS A 184 -19.68 -11.06 12.71
CA HIS A 184 -19.49 -12.27 11.91
C HIS A 184 -20.02 -13.53 12.61
N ASP A 185 -20.63 -14.43 11.83
CA ASP A 185 -21.04 -15.77 12.28
C ASP A 185 -20.08 -16.88 11.80
N ALA A 186 -19.01 -16.48 11.10
CA ALA A 186 -18.06 -17.38 10.48
C ALA A 186 -17.21 -18.17 11.50
N LYS A 187 -17.03 -19.47 11.23
CA LYS A 187 -16.16 -20.38 12.00
C LYS A 187 -14.74 -20.42 11.51
N PHE A 188 -14.54 -20.23 10.20
CA PHE A 188 -13.21 -20.23 9.58
C PHE A 188 -13.22 -19.44 8.26
N VAL A 189 -12.01 -19.08 7.81
CA VAL A 189 -11.78 -18.41 6.53
C VAL A 189 -11.08 -19.39 5.59
N ILE A 190 -11.54 -19.48 4.35
CA ILE A 190 -10.93 -20.29 3.29
C ILE A 190 -10.47 -19.40 2.14
N ALA A 191 -9.17 -19.45 1.85
CA ALA A 191 -8.57 -18.75 0.73
C ALA A 191 -8.50 -19.68 -0.49
N ILE A 192 -9.09 -19.26 -1.61
CA ILE A 192 -9.22 -20.07 -2.83
C ILE A 192 -8.58 -19.34 -3.99
N GLU A 193 -7.69 -20.04 -4.69
CA GLU A 193 -6.95 -19.45 -5.82
C GLU A 193 -7.81 -19.33 -7.09
N THR A 194 -8.54 -20.39 -7.44
CA THR A 194 -9.23 -20.52 -8.71
C THR A 194 -10.69 -20.06 -8.64
N GLY A 195 -11.07 -19.18 -9.56
CA GLY A 195 -12.44 -18.63 -9.62
C GLY A 195 -13.50 -19.72 -9.76
N GLY A 196 -13.28 -20.71 -10.65
CA GLY A 196 -14.25 -21.80 -10.84
C GLY A 196 -14.50 -22.66 -9.60
N MET A 197 -13.51 -22.84 -8.72
CA MET A 197 -13.72 -23.54 -7.45
C MET A 197 -14.52 -22.67 -6.47
N ARG A 198 -14.20 -21.38 -6.39
CA ARG A 198 -14.92 -20.41 -5.57
C ARG A 198 -16.39 -20.32 -5.99
N ASP A 199 -16.66 -20.15 -7.28
CA ASP A 199 -18.02 -20.05 -7.80
C ASP A 199 -18.81 -21.33 -7.51
N ARG A 200 -18.19 -22.51 -7.70
CA ARG A 200 -18.81 -23.80 -7.35
C ARG A 200 -19.12 -23.97 -5.86
N LEU A 201 -18.29 -23.44 -4.96
CA LEU A 201 -18.55 -23.50 -3.52
C LEU A 201 -19.71 -22.59 -3.11
N ILE A 202 -19.81 -21.41 -3.73
CA ILE A 202 -20.93 -20.49 -3.54
C ILE A 202 -22.22 -21.12 -4.07
N GLU A 203 -22.20 -21.70 -5.28
CA GLU A 203 -23.36 -22.42 -5.87
C GLU A 203 -23.87 -23.55 -4.97
N ASN A 204 -22.97 -24.22 -4.24
CA ASN A 204 -23.33 -25.31 -3.33
C ASN A 204 -23.76 -24.81 -1.93
N GLY A 205 -23.77 -23.50 -1.68
CA GLY A 205 -24.08 -22.88 -0.39
C GLY A 205 -23.10 -23.29 0.71
N PHE A 206 -21.81 -23.43 0.39
CA PHE A 206 -20.80 -23.89 1.36
C PHE A 206 -20.60 -22.87 2.49
N ASP A 207 -20.61 -21.59 2.15
CA ASP A 207 -20.54 -20.47 3.09
C ASP A 207 -21.67 -20.51 4.13
N GLU A 208 -22.89 -20.83 3.72
CA GLU A 208 -24.06 -21.01 4.60
C GLU A 208 -23.98 -22.30 5.44
N LYS A 209 -23.69 -23.44 4.80
CA LYS A 209 -23.73 -24.75 5.47
C LYS A 209 -22.66 -24.88 6.54
N PHE A 210 -21.49 -24.27 6.34
CA PHE A 210 -20.34 -24.41 7.22
C PHE A 210 -19.99 -23.12 7.97
N ASN A 211 -20.74 -22.04 7.77
CA ASN A 211 -20.42 -20.70 8.24
C ASN A 211 -18.97 -20.33 7.90
N ALA A 212 -18.64 -20.30 6.62
CA ALA A 212 -17.28 -20.09 6.15
C ALA A 212 -17.15 -18.79 5.34
N ILE A 213 -16.09 -18.02 5.57
CA ILE A 213 -15.75 -16.88 4.72
C ILE A 213 -14.85 -17.36 3.59
N ILE A 214 -15.33 -17.25 2.36
CA ILE A 214 -14.64 -17.61 1.14
C ILE A 214 -13.94 -16.37 0.57
N VAL A 215 -12.62 -16.42 0.45
CA VAL A 215 -11.80 -15.33 -0.13
C VAL A 215 -11.15 -15.82 -1.42
N HIS A 216 -11.46 -15.18 -2.55
CA HIS A 216 -10.95 -15.54 -3.87
C HIS A 216 -9.69 -14.76 -4.23
N LEU A 217 -8.53 -15.41 -4.26
CA LEU A 217 -7.21 -14.77 -4.43
C LEU A 217 -6.91 -14.29 -5.86
N LYS A 218 -7.48 -14.93 -6.89
CA LYS A 218 -7.19 -14.69 -8.32
C LYS A 218 -5.71 -14.93 -8.70
N GLY A 219 -5.15 -16.07 -8.30
CA GLY A 219 -3.72 -16.36 -8.49
C GLY A 219 -2.85 -15.77 -7.39
N GLN A 220 -1.79 -15.04 -7.75
CA GLN A 220 -0.94 -14.38 -6.76
C GLN A 220 -1.73 -13.28 -6.04
N PRO A 221 -1.91 -13.37 -4.70
CA PRO A 221 -2.80 -12.45 -4.01
C PRO A 221 -2.22 -11.03 -3.95
N ALA A 222 -3.04 -10.07 -4.38
CA ALA A 222 -2.75 -8.65 -4.29
C ALA A 222 -2.42 -8.24 -2.84
N ARG A 223 -1.73 -7.10 -2.67
CA ARG A 223 -1.35 -6.57 -1.34
C ARG A 223 -2.58 -6.35 -0.45
N SER A 224 -3.67 -5.81 -0.99
CA SER A 224 -4.94 -5.61 -0.27
C SER A 224 -5.52 -6.93 0.25
N THR A 225 -5.55 -7.98 -0.59
CA THR A 225 -6.02 -9.32 -0.21
C THR A 225 -5.22 -9.91 0.96
N ARG A 226 -3.88 -9.85 0.89
CA ARG A 226 -3.00 -10.34 1.96
C ARG A 226 -3.20 -9.57 3.26
N ARG A 227 -3.39 -8.25 3.17
CA ARG A 227 -3.64 -7.42 4.35
C ARG A 227 -4.99 -7.73 4.99
N LEU A 228 -6.04 -7.96 4.19
CA LEU A 228 -7.35 -8.33 4.71
C LEU A 228 -7.29 -9.68 5.44
N LEU A 229 -6.64 -10.69 4.85
CA LEU A 229 -6.53 -12.03 5.46
C LEU A 229 -5.75 -12.05 6.78
N ARG A 230 -4.86 -11.07 7.01
CA ARG A 230 -4.10 -10.95 8.26
C ARG A 230 -4.89 -10.24 9.36
N ARG A 231 -5.85 -9.37 9.01
CA ARG A 231 -6.67 -8.63 9.97
C ARG A 231 -7.75 -9.53 10.54
#